data_AF-A0A4R3YU19-F1
#
_entry.id   AF-A0A4R3YU19-F1
#
_cell.length_a   1.000
_cell.length_b   1.000
_cell.length_c   1.000
_cell.angle_alpha   90.00
_cell.angle_beta   90.00
_cell.angle_gamma   90.00
#
_symmetry.space_group_name_H-M   'P 1'
#
loop_
_entity.id
_entity.type
_entity.pdbx_description
1 polymer ?
#
loop_
_entity_poly.entity_id
_entity_poly.type
_entity_poly.pdbx_seq_one_letter_code
_entity_poly.pdbx_strand_id
1 'polypeptide(L)'
;MDARYQVQYDFQEWHDVDVEYAKKAGLEEGLLVGKKVGLEQGLSEGKLEMAKRQYEMKYHQDGEWLKECSQEQLDIFIQFILTDIGYKELKEKVINGKEK
;
A
#
# COMPACT_ATOMS: atom_id res chain seq x y z
N MET A 1 -24.95 -15.06 51.96
CA MET A 1 -24.08 -14.01 51.39
C MET A 1 -24.81 -12.69 51.44
N ASP A 2 -24.10 -11.60 51.73
CA ASP A 2 -24.66 -10.24 51.75
C ASP A 2 -24.91 -9.76 50.30
N ALA A 3 -26.09 -9.21 50.03
CA ALA A 3 -26.46 -8.70 48.70
C ALA A 3 -25.49 -7.62 48.18
N ARG A 4 -24.84 -6.86 49.07
CA ARG A 4 -23.81 -5.88 48.66
C ARG A 4 -22.56 -6.53 48.09
N TYR A 5 -22.20 -7.71 48.59
CA TYR A 5 -21.03 -8.46 48.11
C TYR A 5 -21.28 -9.03 46.71
N GLN A 6 -22.50 -9.53 46.46
CA GLN A 6 -22.88 -10.03 45.14
C GLN A 6 -22.87 -8.93 44.08
N VAL A 7 -23.43 -7.75 44.39
CA VAL A 7 -23.45 -6.61 43.45
C VAL A 7 -22.05 -6.12 43.10
N GLN A 8 -21.12 -6.10 44.07
CA GLN A 8 -19.72 -5.73 43.81
C GLN A 8 -19.00 -6.76 42.95
N TYR A 9 -19.25 -8.06 43.20
CA TYR A 9 -18.67 -9.14 42.43
C TYR A 9 -19.14 -9.11 40.97
N ASP A 10 -20.45 -8.99 40.77
CA ASP A 10 -21.05 -8.91 39.43
C ASP A 10 -20.48 -7.70 38.66
N PHE A 11 -20.36 -6.52 39.29
CA PHE A 11 -19.78 -5.34 38.66
C PHE A 11 -18.31 -5.54 38.24
N GLN A 12 -17.52 -6.21 39.06
CA GLN A 12 -16.12 -6.52 38.76
C GLN A 12 -16.00 -7.51 37.59
N GLU A 13 -16.82 -8.56 37.56
CA GLU A 13 -16.87 -9.50 36.42
C GLU A 13 -17.22 -8.78 35.12
N TRP A 14 -18.23 -7.91 35.13
CA TRP A 14 -18.63 -7.13 33.94
C TRP A 14 -17.51 -6.19 33.48
N HIS A 15 -16.84 -5.49 34.40
CA HIS A 15 -15.70 -4.64 34.06
C HIS A 15 -14.56 -5.45 33.41
N ASP A 16 -14.23 -6.62 33.96
CA ASP A 16 -13.15 -7.46 33.43
C ASP A 16 -13.49 -8.01 32.04
N VAL A 17 -14.76 -8.35 31.80
CA VAL A 17 -15.29 -8.73 30.47
C VAL A 17 -15.17 -7.57 29.47
N ASP A 18 -15.58 -6.36 29.86
CA ASP A 18 -15.48 -5.17 29.00
C ASP A 18 -14.02 -4.84 28.66
N VAL A 19 -13.11 -4.96 29.64
CA VAL A 19 -11.67 -4.76 29.43
C VAL A 19 -11.09 -5.82 28.48
N GLU A 20 -11.46 -7.09 28.66
CA GLU A 20 -11.04 -8.16 27.74
C GLU A 20 -11.56 -7.92 26.32
N TYR A 21 -12.83 -7.53 26.19
CA TYR A 21 -13.45 -7.24 24.91
C TYR A 21 -12.74 -6.07 24.21
N ALA A 22 -12.52 -4.96 24.92
CA ALA A 22 -11.81 -3.80 24.39
C ALA A 22 -10.38 -4.14 23.93
N LYS A 23 -9.66 -4.98 24.67
CA LYS A 23 -8.32 -5.46 24.27
C LYS A 23 -8.37 -6.30 23.00
N LYS A 24 -9.33 -7.23 22.90
CA LYS A 24 -9.49 -8.10 21.71
C LYS A 24 -9.87 -7.27 20.48
N ALA A 25 -10.84 -6.37 20.61
CA ALA A 25 -11.28 -5.48 19.55
C ALA A 25 -10.12 -4.57 19.08
N GLY A 26 -9.41 -3.92 20.01
CA GLY A 26 -8.27 -3.08 19.66
C GLY A 26 -7.11 -3.83 19.00
N LEU A 27 -6.85 -5.07 19.41
CA LEU A 27 -5.85 -5.93 18.77
C LEU A 27 -6.26 -6.30 17.34
N GLU A 28 -7.53 -6.66 17.14
CA GLU A 28 -8.06 -7.03 15.83
C GLU A 28 -8.03 -5.85 14.85
N GLU A 29 -8.51 -4.68 15.28
CA GLU A 29 -8.44 -3.44 14.49
C GLU A 29 -6.99 -3.06 14.18
N GLY A 30 -6.10 -3.10 15.18
CA GLY A 30 -4.69 -2.79 15.00
C GLY A 30 -4.01 -3.74 14.01
N LEU A 31 -4.33 -5.03 14.05
CA LEU A 31 -3.81 -6.01 13.09
C LEU A 31 -4.30 -5.74 11.66
N LEU A 32 -5.57 -5.36 11.52
CA LEU A 32 -6.20 -5.09 10.23
C LEU A 32 -5.60 -3.84 9.58
N VAL A 33 -5.48 -2.75 10.34
CA VAL A 33 -4.83 -1.50 9.91
C VAL A 33 -3.36 -1.75 9.59
N GLY A 34 -2.63 -2.44 10.47
CA GLY A 34 -1.21 -2.74 10.28
C GLY A 34 -0.94 -3.54 9.01
N LYS A 35 -1.77 -4.56 8.70
CA LYS A 35 -1.67 -5.33 7.45
C LYS A 35 -1.92 -4.47 6.23
N LYS A 36 -2.92 -3.59 6.26
CA LYS A 36 -3.25 -2.71 5.12
C LYS A 36 -2.11 -1.73 4.83
N VAL A 37 -1.65 -1.01 5.86
CA VAL A 37 -0.54 -0.04 5.72
C VAL A 37 0.74 -0.74 5.25
N GLY A 38 1.07 -1.89 5.86
CA GLY A 38 2.26 -2.66 5.46
C GLY A 38 2.20 -3.16 4.02
N LEU A 39 1.03 -3.58 3.54
CA LEU A 39 0.84 -3.99 2.15
C LEU A 39 0.99 -2.81 1.17
N GLU A 40 0.37 -1.66 1.48
CA GLU A 40 0.45 -0.45 0.65
C GLU A 40 1.89 0.07 0.56
N GLN A 41 2.60 0.10 1.69
CA GLN A 41 4.01 0.50 1.73
C GLN A 41 4.90 -0.48 0.93
N GLY A 42 4.73 -1.80 1.15
CA GLY A 42 5.50 -2.81 0.44
C GLY A 42 5.28 -2.80 -1.08
N LEU A 43 4.04 -2.58 -1.54
CA LEU A 43 3.73 -2.42 -2.96
C LEU A 43 4.40 -1.18 -3.55
N SER A 44 4.35 -0.05 -2.84
CA SER A 44 4.99 1.21 -3.24
C SER A 44 6.51 1.07 -3.37
N GLU A 45 7.17 0.50 -2.35
CA GLU A 45 8.62 0.28 -2.34
C GLU A 45 9.06 -0.71 -3.44
N GLY A 46 8.35 -1.83 -3.58
CA GLY A 46 8.66 -2.83 -4.60
C GLY A 46 8.49 -2.29 -6.03
N LYS A 47 7.49 -1.45 -6.26
CA LYS A 47 7.28 -0.78 -7.56
C LYS A 47 8.41 0.18 -7.90
N LEU A 48 8.88 0.97 -6.94
CA LEU A 48 10.02 1.86 -7.11
C LEU A 48 11.31 1.07 -7.40
N GLU A 49 11.60 0.02 -6.64
CA GLU A 49 12.78 -0.83 -6.86
C GLU A 49 12.75 -1.47 -8.25
N MET A 50 11.58 -1.98 -8.67
CA MET A 50 11.39 -2.53 -10.00
C MET A 50 11.61 -1.47 -11.09
N ALA A 51 11.09 -0.25 -10.92
CA ALA A 51 11.29 0.85 -11.86
C ALA A 51 12.78 1.21 -12.01
N LYS A 52 13.50 1.34 -10.88
CA LYS A 52 14.96 1.58 -10.87
C LYS A 52 15.72 0.51 -11.62
N ARG A 53 15.44 -0.75 -11.32
CA ARG A 53 16.12 -1.88 -11.97
C ARG A 53 15.87 -1.91 -13.48
N GLN A 54 14.64 -1.63 -13.92
CA GLN A 54 14.34 -1.56 -15.35
C GLN A 54 15.04 -0.39 -16.04
N TYR A 55 15.13 0.77 -15.38
CA TYR A 55 15.90 1.91 -15.86
C TYR A 55 17.39 1.56 -16.02
N GLU A 56 17.99 1.00 -14.98
CA GLU A 56 19.40 0.59 -14.93
C GLU A 56 19.71 -0.46 -16.00
N MET A 57 18.82 -1.44 -16.19
CA MET A 57 18.99 -2.46 -17.23
C MET A 57 18.88 -1.89 -18.64
N LYS A 58 17.96 -0.95 -18.89
CA LYS A 58 17.72 -0.40 -20.24
C LYS A 58 18.76 0.64 -20.65
N TYR A 59 19.17 1.49 -19.72
CA TYR A 59 20.03 2.65 -20.01
C TYR A 59 21.44 2.53 -19.45
N HIS A 60 21.75 1.49 -18.67
CA HIS A 60 23.04 1.31 -17.99
C HIS A 60 23.44 2.52 -17.13
N GLN A 61 22.45 3.18 -16.55
CA GLN A 61 22.59 4.37 -15.70
C GLN A 61 21.85 4.17 -14.38
N ASP A 62 22.33 4.81 -13.32
CA ASP A 62 21.69 4.77 -12.01
C ASP A 62 20.30 5.43 -12.02
N GLY A 63 19.34 4.77 -11.38
CA GLY A 63 17.94 5.20 -11.33
C GLY A 63 17.54 5.95 -10.05
N GLU A 64 18.47 6.44 -9.22
CA GLU A 64 18.16 7.06 -7.91
C GLU A 64 17.17 8.22 -7.99
N TRP A 65 17.16 8.97 -9.10
CA TRP A 65 16.22 10.06 -9.35
C TRP A 65 14.74 9.61 -9.33
N LEU A 66 14.46 8.33 -9.56
CA LEU A 66 13.09 7.79 -9.48
C LEU A 66 12.51 7.83 -8.06
N LYS A 67 13.34 7.99 -7.02
CA LYS A 67 12.89 8.21 -5.63
C LYS A 67 12.14 9.53 -5.44
N GLU A 68 12.39 10.50 -6.30
CA GLU A 68 11.74 11.81 -6.26
C GLU A 68 10.39 11.81 -7.00
N CYS A 69 10.05 10.71 -7.67
CA CYS A 69 8.80 10.57 -8.43
C CYS A 69 7.63 10.15 -7.52
N SER A 70 6.45 10.71 -7.80
CA SER A 70 5.17 10.25 -7.26
C SER A 70 4.80 8.85 -7.79
N GLN A 71 3.87 8.18 -7.11
CA GLN A 71 3.41 6.85 -7.51
C GLN A 71 2.79 6.84 -8.92
N GLU A 72 2.05 7.88 -9.28
CA GLU A 72 1.46 8.03 -10.61
C GLU A 72 2.54 8.22 -11.68
N GLN A 73 3.59 9.00 -11.37
CA GLN A 73 4.74 9.15 -12.27
C GLN A 73 5.49 7.83 -12.46
N LEU A 74 5.60 7.01 -11.41
CA LEU A 74 6.18 5.67 -11.51
C LEU A 74 5.31 4.72 -12.34
N ASP A 75 3.98 4.79 -12.28
CA ASP A 75 3.09 4.00 -13.14
C ASP A 75 3.28 4.36 -14.61
N ILE A 76 3.31 5.65 -14.90
CA ILE A 76 3.58 6.19 -16.24
C ILE A 76 4.95 5.72 -16.72
N PHE A 77 5.98 5.86 -15.89
CA PHE A 77 7.33 5.40 -16.19
C PHE A 77 7.37 3.91 -16.52
N ILE A 78 6.73 3.06 -15.71
CA ILE A 78 6.70 1.59 -15.91
C ILE A 78 6.02 1.22 -17.23
N GLN A 79 4.95 1.92 -17.62
CA GLN A 79 4.33 1.72 -18.92
C GLN A 79 5.28 2.06 -20.07
N PHE A 80 5.98 3.19 -19.96
CA PHE A 80 6.85 3.72 -21.01
C PHE A 80 8.21 3.04 -21.11
N ILE A 81 8.82 2.62 -19.99
CA ILE A 81 10.13 1.95 -19.98
C ILE A 81 10.07 0.61 -20.72
N LEU A 82 8.93 -0.07 -20.60
CA LEU A 82 8.60 -1.33 -21.27
C LEU A 82 8.20 -1.14 -22.74
N THR A 83 7.74 0.04 -23.13
CA THR A 83 7.40 0.31 -24.53
C THR A 83 8.66 0.71 -25.30
N ASP A 84 9.18 -0.24 -26.07
CA ASP A 84 10.25 0.00 -27.03
C ASP A 84 9.67 0.44 -28.39
N ILE A 85 8.86 1.50 -28.38
CA ILE A 85 8.29 2.05 -29.62
C ILE A 85 9.27 3.08 -30.19
N GLY A 86 9.81 2.79 -31.37
CA GLY A 86 10.57 3.77 -32.14
C GLY A 86 9.69 4.99 -32.46
N TYR A 87 10.27 6.18 -32.40
CA TYR A 87 9.59 7.49 -32.54
C TYR A 87 8.50 7.56 -33.63
N LYS A 88 8.70 6.90 -34.78
CA LYS A 88 7.72 6.86 -35.88
C LYS A 88 6.42 6.14 -35.50
N GLU A 89 6.53 5.03 -34.77
CA GLU A 89 5.42 4.15 -34.42
C GLU A 89 4.59 4.76 -33.27
N LEU A 90 5.24 5.52 -32.37
CA LEU A 90 4.55 6.39 -31.41
C LEU A 90 3.78 7.52 -32.12
N LYS A 91 4.38 8.18 -33.11
CA LYS A 91 3.74 9.27 -33.86
C LYS A 91 2.52 8.80 -34.65
N GLU A 92 2.57 7.63 -35.29
CA GLU A 92 1.41 7.03 -35.95
C GLU A 92 0.30 6.66 -34.97
N LYS A 93 0.62 6.06 -33.81
CA LYS A 93 -0.39 5.77 -32.79
C LYS A 93 -1.03 7.03 -32.21
N VAL A 94 -0.32 8.15 -32.12
CA VAL A 94 -0.85 9.42 -31.61
C VAL A 94 -1.68 10.17 -32.67
N ILE A 95 -1.29 10.12 -33.95
CA ILE A 95 -2.02 10.79 -35.04
C ILE A 95 -3.25 9.98 -35.46
N ASN A 96 -3.15 8.65 -35.51
CA ASN A 96 -4.23 7.76 -35.96
C ASN A 96 -5.03 7.15 -34.78
N GLY A 97 -4.60 7.33 -33.53
CA GLY A 97 -5.30 6.84 -32.34
C GLY A 97 -6.55 7.65 -31.95
N LYS A 98 -6.94 8.63 -32.77
CA LYS A 98 -8.23 9.31 -32.71
C LYS A 98 -9.05 9.00 -33.96
N GLU A 99 -9.33 7.73 -34.24
CA GLU A 99 -10.44 7.38 -35.13
C GLU A 99 -11.32 6.27 -34.54
N LYS A 100 -12.51 6.75 -34.12
CA LYS A 100 -13.76 6.09 -33.73
C LYS A 100 -13.93 5.62 -32.30
#